data_AF-A0A3A0FVX8-F1
#
_entry.id   AF-A0A3A0FVX8-F1
#
_cell.length_a   1.000
_cell.length_b   1.000
_cell.length_c   1.000
_cell.angle_alpha   90.00
_cell.angle_beta   90.00
_cell.angle_gamma   90.00
#
_symmetry.space_group_name_H-M   'P 1'
#
loop_
_entity.id
_entity.type
_entity.pdbx_description
1 polymer ?
#
loop_
_entity_poly.entity_id
_entity_poly.type
_entity_poly.pdbx_seq_one_letter_code
_entity_poly.pdbx_strand_id
1 'polypeptide(L)'
;MAVALNRSRTFRELIERKPILWAALISTFIISFSVPVSLLVKFSGAFNAGGSTSAAKEPDDLFPKALLINNSEAHAKIPHSEELNPALGKDFLLVAWVKIRKLPEPGDKSLFLSKYDMAGGKPAAGYAIGIANESDVLRPIVFWGSSKHPGRWYNFSEVSIQPKSWIMFAMSLHRNQFLGLHIGLRQDGQRPQLTLAGGYDLGE
;
A
#
# COMPACT_ATOMS: atom_id res chain seq x y z
N MET A 1 45.46 14.65 -21.71
CA MET A 1 45.26 16.08 -21.38
C MET A 1 43.88 16.20 -20.76
N ALA A 2 43.78 16.37 -19.44
CA ALA A 2 42.51 16.33 -18.70
C ALA A 2 42.09 17.73 -18.26
N VAL A 3 40.90 18.16 -18.67
CA VAL A 3 40.30 19.46 -18.31
C VAL A 3 39.35 19.22 -17.13
N ALA A 4 39.79 19.60 -15.93
CA ALA A 4 38.94 19.63 -14.75
C ALA A 4 38.10 20.92 -14.75
N LEU A 5 36.79 20.79 -15.00
CA LEU A 5 35.85 21.91 -14.99
C LEU A 5 35.55 22.37 -13.56
N ASN A 6 35.98 23.59 -13.26
CA ASN A 6 35.81 24.32 -12.01
C ASN A 6 34.35 24.80 -11.82
N ARG A 7 33.42 23.88 -11.50
CA ARG A 7 31.98 24.17 -11.30
C ARG A 7 31.59 24.60 -9.88
N SER A 8 32.52 24.69 -8.93
CA SER A 8 32.19 24.91 -7.51
C SER A 8 32.02 26.37 -7.07
N ARG A 9 32.46 27.36 -7.88
CA ARG A 9 32.43 28.77 -7.48
C ARG A 9 31.07 29.46 -7.67
N THR A 10 30.27 29.09 -8.66
CA THR A 10 29.00 29.78 -8.97
C THR A 10 27.90 29.52 -7.94
N PHE A 11 27.94 28.40 -7.22
CA PHE A 11 26.89 28.07 -6.24
C PHE A 11 27.01 28.88 -4.94
N ARG A 12 28.24 29.19 -4.49
CA ARG A 12 28.45 29.98 -3.25
C ARG A 12 27.99 31.43 -3.40
N GLU A 13 28.27 32.07 -4.54
CA GLU A 13 27.84 33.46 -4.78
C GLU A 13 26.32 33.60 -4.89
N LEU A 14 25.62 32.54 -5.33
CA LEU A 14 24.17 32.53 -5.42
C LEU A 14 23.50 32.46 -4.03
N ILE A 15 24.16 31.84 -3.04
CA ILE A 15 23.64 31.70 -1.67
C ILE A 15 23.78 33.02 -0.90
N GLU A 16 24.89 33.74 -1.05
CA GLU A 16 25.16 34.94 -0.25
C GLU A 16 24.29 36.15 -0.60
N ARG A 17 23.82 36.27 -1.85
CA ARG A 17 23.13 37.51 -2.29
C ARG A 17 21.67 37.63 -1.87
N LYS A 18 21.00 36.57 -1.39
CA LYS A 18 19.55 36.60 -1.14
C LYS A 18 19.11 35.79 0.09
N PRO A 19 19.56 36.16 1.31
CA PRO A 19 19.18 35.45 2.55
C PRO A 19 17.65 35.46 2.80
N ILE A 20 16.97 36.52 2.38
CA ILE A 20 15.51 36.66 2.52
C ILE A 20 14.77 35.63 1.66
N LEU A 21 15.24 35.36 0.43
CA LEU A 21 14.61 34.40 -0.48
C LEU A 21 14.75 32.96 0.04
N TRP A 22 15.90 32.65 0.64
CA TRP A 22 16.12 31.35 1.30
C TRP A 22 15.25 31.18 2.55
N ALA A 23 15.15 32.20 3.39
CA ALA A 23 14.25 32.17 4.55
C ALA A 23 12.79 31.95 4.14
N ALA A 24 12.33 32.61 3.07
CA ALA A 24 11.00 32.40 2.52
C ALA A 24 10.79 30.96 2.02
N LEU A 25 11.72 30.41 1.23
CA LEU A 25 11.63 29.04 0.72
C LEU A 25 11.60 27.99 1.85
N ILE A 26 12.47 28.15 2.85
CA ILE A 26 12.50 27.26 4.02
C ILE A 26 11.18 27.36 4.80
N SER A 27 10.64 28.56 4.98
CA SER A 27 9.38 28.78 5.70
C SER A 27 8.19 28.15 4.95
N THR A 28 8.11 28.34 3.63
CA THR A 28 7.09 27.71 2.78
C THR A 28 7.21 26.18 2.82
N PHE A 29 8.42 25.64 2.81
CA PHE A 29 8.65 24.20 2.93
C PHE A 29 8.17 23.66 4.29
N ILE A 30 8.54 24.31 5.40
CA ILE A 30 8.11 23.90 6.74
C ILE A 30 6.59 23.93 6.86
N ILE A 31 5.92 24.99 6.40
CA ILE A 31 4.45 25.10 6.45
C ILE A 31 3.81 23.99 5.60
N SER A 32 4.31 23.77 4.38
CA SER A 32 3.76 22.78 3.44
C SER A 32 3.92 21.34 3.95
N PHE A 33 4.95 21.06 4.76
CA PHE A 33 5.15 19.75 5.36
C PHE A 33 4.50 19.57 6.74
N SER A 34 4.34 20.65 7.52
CA SER A 34 3.78 20.56 8.89
C SER A 34 2.25 20.36 8.90
N VAL A 35 1.54 20.95 7.94
CA VAL A 35 0.07 20.84 7.86
C VAL A 35 -0.39 19.41 7.51
N PRO A 36 0.19 18.71 6.51
CA PRO A 36 -0.17 17.32 6.22
C PRO A 36 0.17 16.35 7.37
N VAL A 37 1.30 16.54 8.04
CA VAL A 37 1.73 15.68 9.16
C VAL A 37 0.79 15.82 10.36
N SER A 38 0.34 17.03 10.68
CA SER A 38 -0.59 17.26 11.78
C SER A 38 -2.01 16.72 11.49
N LEU A 39 -2.43 16.68 10.23
CA LEU A 39 -3.66 15.99 9.82
C LEU A 39 -3.53 14.46 9.97
N LEU A 40 -2.39 13.87 9.60
CA LEU A 40 -2.10 12.45 9.79
C LEU A 40 -2.19 11.99 11.26
N VAL A 41 -1.72 12.82 12.20
CA VAL A 41 -1.80 12.51 13.64
C VAL A 41 -3.25 12.52 14.13
N LYS A 42 -4.10 13.42 13.66
CA LYS A 42 -5.51 13.47 14.10
C LYS A 42 -6.34 12.28 13.61
N PHE A 43 -6.05 11.76 12.43
CA PHE A 43 -6.70 10.54 11.94
C PHE A 43 -6.35 9.29 12.75
N SER A 44 -5.18 9.25 13.40
CA SER A 44 -4.81 8.12 14.28
C SER A 44 -5.67 8.00 15.55
N GLY A 45 -6.30 9.10 15.98
CA GLY A 45 -7.17 9.13 17.16
C GLY A 45 -8.62 8.70 16.91
N ALA A 46 -9.07 8.61 15.65
CA ALA A 46 -10.45 8.24 15.30
C ALA A 46 -10.65 6.72 15.13
N PHE A 47 -9.58 5.92 15.26
CA PHE A 47 -9.66 4.46 15.26
C PHE A 47 -10.08 3.95 16.65
N ASN A 48 -11.38 4.04 16.95
CA ASN A 48 -11.98 3.25 18.03
C ASN A 48 -12.08 1.79 17.58
N ALA A 49 -10.96 1.07 17.65
CA ALA A 49 -10.96 -0.39 17.59
C ALA A 49 -11.54 -0.91 18.91
N GLY A 50 -12.84 -1.21 18.92
CA GLY A 50 -13.51 -1.89 20.03
C GLY A 50 -13.02 -3.34 20.14
N GLY A 51 -11.89 -3.53 20.81
CA GLY A 51 -11.31 -4.82 21.11
C GLY A 51 -10.08 -4.64 21.99
N SER A 52 -10.14 -5.11 23.24
CA SER A 52 -9.02 -5.12 24.17
C SER A 52 -7.92 -6.05 23.66
N THR A 53 -7.01 -5.53 22.83
CA THR A 53 -5.83 -6.25 22.36
C THR A 53 -4.69 -6.12 23.35
N SER A 54 -4.65 -6.99 24.36
CA SER A 54 -3.39 -7.28 25.06
C SER A 54 -2.49 -8.09 24.12
N ALA A 55 -1.79 -7.40 23.22
CA ALA A 55 -0.81 -8.04 22.34
C ALA A 55 0.47 -8.32 23.13
N ALA A 56 0.80 -9.59 23.34
CA ALA A 56 2.15 -9.99 23.72
C ALA A 56 3.12 -9.46 22.65
N LYS A 57 4.10 -8.67 23.08
CA LYS A 57 5.06 -8.01 22.20
C LYS A 57 6.02 -9.06 21.66
N GLU A 58 5.84 -9.52 20.42
CA GLU A 58 6.84 -10.35 19.74
C GLU A 58 8.11 -9.51 19.54
N PRO A 59 9.29 -9.96 20.01
CA PRO A 59 10.48 -9.13 20.14
C PRO A 59 11.04 -8.54 18.83
N ASP A 60 10.62 -9.03 17.66
CA ASP A 60 11.09 -8.57 16.34
C ASP A 60 9.95 -8.20 15.37
N ASP A 61 8.79 -7.81 15.90
CA ASP A 61 7.66 -7.44 15.05
C ASP A 61 7.90 -6.09 14.31
N LEU A 62 7.77 -6.10 12.98
CA LEU A 62 8.00 -4.91 12.14
C LEU A 62 7.01 -3.80 12.41
N PHE A 63 5.79 -4.19 12.75
CA PHE A 63 4.68 -3.30 13.00
C PHE A 63 4.12 -3.64 14.39
N PRO A 64 4.77 -3.19 15.47
CA PRO A 64 4.37 -3.52 16.85
C PRO A 64 2.99 -2.95 17.24
N LYS A 65 2.40 -2.10 16.38
CA LYS A 65 1.04 -1.56 16.50
C LYS A 65 0.12 -2.06 15.39
N ALA A 66 0.44 -3.19 14.75
CA ALA A 66 -0.42 -3.78 13.75
C ALA A 66 -1.78 -4.14 14.35
N LEU A 67 -2.83 -3.92 13.56
CA LEU A 67 -4.16 -4.38 13.91
C LEU A 67 -4.17 -5.91 13.92
N LEU A 68 -4.48 -6.51 15.06
CA LEU A 68 -4.65 -7.95 15.18
C LEU A 68 -6.09 -8.36 14.84
N ILE A 69 -6.24 -9.17 13.80
CA ILE A 69 -7.49 -9.83 13.41
C ILE A 69 -7.33 -11.32 13.72
N ASN A 70 -8.04 -11.82 14.75
CA ASN A 70 -7.85 -13.17 15.30
C ASN A 70 -9.09 -14.09 15.15
N ASN A 71 -10.15 -13.63 14.50
CA ASN A 71 -11.36 -14.38 14.21
C ASN A 71 -11.70 -14.22 12.71
N SER A 72 -12.24 -15.27 12.07
CA SER A 72 -12.65 -15.26 10.66
C SER A 72 -13.74 -14.23 10.35
N GLU A 73 -14.54 -13.84 11.34
CA GLU A 73 -15.58 -12.81 11.19
C GLU A 73 -15.09 -11.40 11.58
N ALA A 74 -13.92 -11.31 12.24
CA ALA A 74 -13.38 -10.04 12.67
C ALA A 74 -12.87 -9.25 11.45
N HIS A 75 -13.27 -7.99 11.37
CA HIS A 75 -12.83 -7.06 10.35
C HIS A 75 -12.79 -5.65 10.93
N ALA A 76 -11.88 -4.83 10.42
CA ALA A 76 -11.92 -3.39 10.67
C ALA A 76 -12.69 -2.70 9.54
N LYS A 77 -13.68 -1.90 9.92
CA LYS A 77 -14.34 -0.99 8.99
C LYS A 77 -13.66 0.36 9.05
N ILE A 78 -13.20 0.83 7.91
CA ILE A 78 -12.69 2.18 7.75
C ILE A 78 -13.84 3.03 7.20
N PRO A 79 -14.15 4.19 7.81
CA PRO A 79 -15.12 5.11 7.25
C PRO A 79 -14.80 5.42 5.79
N HIS A 80 -15.84 5.56 4.97
CA HIS A 80 -15.67 5.90 3.57
C HIS A 80 -14.93 7.24 3.42
N SER A 81 -13.99 7.29 2.47
CA SER A 81 -13.32 8.51 2.02
C SER A 81 -13.12 8.44 0.52
N GLU A 82 -13.35 9.56 -0.17
CA GLU A 82 -13.12 9.71 -1.61
C GLU A 82 -11.63 9.57 -1.97
N GLU A 83 -10.72 9.87 -1.04
CA GLU A 83 -9.27 9.69 -1.25
C GLU A 83 -8.86 8.23 -1.41
N LEU A 84 -9.70 7.30 -0.94
CA LEU A 84 -9.49 5.87 -1.11
C LEU A 84 -10.03 5.35 -2.46
N ASN A 85 -10.70 6.18 -3.26
CA ASN A 85 -11.15 5.85 -4.61
C ASN A 85 -10.05 6.20 -5.63
N PRO A 86 -9.69 5.27 -6.54
CA PRO A 86 -8.83 5.61 -7.68
C PRO A 86 -9.50 6.71 -8.52
N ALA A 87 -8.85 7.85 -8.65
CA ALA A 87 -9.37 8.95 -9.46
C ALA A 87 -9.16 8.67 -10.95
N LEU A 88 -10.16 8.98 -11.78
CA LEU A 88 -10.09 8.76 -13.21
C LEU A 88 -8.88 9.48 -13.85
N GLY A 89 -8.13 8.73 -14.66
CA GLY A 89 -6.96 9.23 -15.39
C GLY A 89 -5.74 9.49 -14.49
N LYS A 90 -5.79 9.16 -13.20
CA LYS A 90 -4.68 9.32 -12.28
C LYS A 90 -4.08 7.97 -11.91
N ASP A 91 -2.80 8.01 -11.56
CA ASP A 91 -2.13 6.86 -10.99
C ASP A 91 -2.62 6.65 -9.56
N PHE A 92 -2.76 5.38 -9.19
CA PHE A 92 -3.18 4.97 -7.86
C PHE A 92 -2.22 3.92 -7.32
N LEU A 93 -1.82 4.07 -6.06
CA LEU A 93 -0.95 3.12 -5.38
C LEU A 93 -1.55 2.80 -4.01
N LEU A 94 -1.77 1.51 -3.76
CA LEU A 94 -2.16 0.98 -2.47
C LEU A 94 -1.05 0.07 -1.96
N VAL A 95 -0.58 0.33 -0.73
CA VAL A 95 0.42 -0.50 -0.06
C VAL A 95 -0.15 -1.01 1.26
N ALA A 96 -0.10 -2.32 1.47
CA ALA A 96 -0.55 -2.97 2.69
C ALA A 96 0.48 -3.99 3.17
N TRP A 97 0.76 -4.01 4.47
CA TRP A 97 1.56 -5.04 5.12
C TRP A 97 0.65 -5.96 5.92
N VAL A 98 0.82 -7.28 5.74
CA VAL A 98 0.03 -8.30 6.45
C VAL A 98 0.94 -9.39 7.00
N LYS A 99 0.58 -9.91 8.17
CA LYS A 99 1.24 -11.08 8.79
C LYS A 99 0.21 -12.19 8.90
N ILE A 100 0.36 -13.23 8.10
CA ILE A 100 -0.63 -14.31 8.01
C ILE A 100 -0.24 -15.45 8.95
N ARG A 101 -1.07 -15.76 9.96
CA ARG A 101 -0.77 -16.84 10.92
C ARG A 101 -1.08 -18.24 10.37
N LYS A 102 -2.17 -18.37 9.61
CA LYS A 102 -2.61 -19.59 8.92
C LYS A 102 -2.87 -19.25 7.47
N LEU A 103 -2.22 -19.97 6.55
CA LEU A 103 -2.45 -19.83 5.11
C LEU A 103 -3.82 -20.39 4.73
N PRO A 104 -4.46 -19.89 3.64
CA PRO A 104 -5.70 -20.47 3.15
C PRO A 104 -5.52 -21.96 2.78
N GLU A 105 -6.54 -22.77 3.05
CA GLU A 105 -6.57 -24.17 2.64
C GLU A 105 -6.73 -24.29 1.12
N PRO A 106 -6.37 -25.42 0.49
CA PRO A 106 -6.53 -25.59 -0.95
C PRO A 106 -7.98 -25.40 -1.39
N GLY A 107 -8.20 -24.50 -2.36
CA GLY A 107 -9.51 -24.08 -2.83
C GLY A 107 -10.05 -22.81 -2.15
N ASP A 108 -9.45 -22.38 -1.04
CA ASP A 108 -9.88 -21.18 -0.31
C ASP A 108 -9.12 -19.92 -0.72
N LYS A 109 -9.71 -18.78 -0.34
CA LYS A 109 -9.09 -17.46 -0.43
C LYS A 109 -9.17 -16.71 0.89
N SER A 110 -8.14 -15.93 1.19
CA SER A 110 -8.12 -14.98 2.30
C SER A 110 -8.02 -13.57 1.74
N LEU A 111 -9.02 -12.73 2.06
CA LEU A 111 -9.03 -11.32 1.69
C LEU A 111 -8.48 -10.49 2.85
N PHE A 112 -7.56 -9.57 2.54
CA PHE A 112 -6.93 -8.71 3.55
C PHE A 112 -7.49 -7.31 3.54
N LEU A 113 -7.83 -6.82 2.35
CA LEU A 113 -8.37 -5.49 2.16
C LEU A 113 -9.42 -5.55 1.05
N SER A 114 -10.56 -4.89 1.29
CA SER A 114 -11.60 -4.72 0.28
C SER A 114 -12.24 -3.35 0.39
N LYS A 115 -12.36 -2.67 -0.74
CA LYS A 115 -13.19 -1.49 -0.92
C LYS A 115 -13.84 -1.57 -2.30
N TYR A 116 -15.09 -1.97 -2.35
CA TYR A 116 -15.87 -1.94 -3.57
C TYR A 116 -17.35 -1.69 -3.27
N ASP A 117 -18.03 -1.06 -4.21
CA ASP A 117 -19.45 -0.82 -4.16
C ASP A 117 -20.21 -2.07 -4.64
N MET A 118 -21.35 -2.32 -4.03
CA MET A 118 -22.24 -3.41 -4.40
C MET A 118 -23.37 -2.86 -5.27
N ALA A 119 -23.49 -3.33 -6.51
CA ALA A 119 -24.62 -3.04 -7.37
C ALA A 119 -25.39 -4.34 -7.63
N GLY A 120 -26.68 -4.38 -7.27
CA GLY A 120 -27.50 -5.58 -7.44
C GLY A 120 -26.97 -6.82 -6.72
N GLY A 121 -26.31 -6.64 -5.56
CA GLY A 121 -25.70 -7.73 -4.79
C GLY A 121 -24.38 -8.26 -5.34
N LYS A 122 -23.79 -7.62 -6.35
CA LYS A 122 -22.48 -7.98 -6.90
C LYS A 122 -21.48 -6.82 -6.77
N PRO A 123 -20.19 -7.09 -6.50
CA PRO A 123 -19.14 -6.08 -6.58
C PRO A 123 -19.08 -5.44 -7.96
N ALA A 124 -19.21 -4.12 -8.03
CA ALA A 124 -19.25 -3.38 -9.29
C ALA A 124 -17.97 -2.58 -9.54
N ALA A 125 -17.68 -1.60 -8.67
CA ALA A 125 -16.52 -0.71 -8.79
C ALA A 125 -15.70 -0.73 -7.50
N GLY A 126 -14.38 -0.69 -7.63
CA GLY A 126 -13.43 -0.69 -6.52
C GLY A 126 -12.37 -1.77 -6.63
N TYR A 127 -11.77 -2.13 -5.50
CA TYR A 127 -10.65 -3.04 -5.43
C TYR A 127 -10.68 -3.93 -4.19
N ALA A 128 -10.01 -5.08 -4.28
CA ALA A 128 -9.68 -5.91 -3.12
C ALA A 128 -8.36 -6.63 -3.35
N ILE A 129 -7.65 -6.96 -2.27
CA ILE A 129 -6.40 -7.72 -2.30
C ILE A 129 -6.51 -8.90 -1.36
N GLY A 130 -6.02 -10.05 -1.83
CA GLY A 130 -5.96 -11.27 -1.03
C GLY A 130 -4.94 -12.26 -1.57
N ILE A 131 -4.99 -13.48 -1.02
CA ILE A 131 -4.31 -14.65 -1.54
C ILE A 131 -5.34 -15.77 -1.73
N ALA A 132 -5.23 -16.50 -2.83
CA ALA A 132 -5.89 -17.77 -3.04
C ALA A 132 -4.88 -18.91 -2.94
N ASN A 133 -5.33 -20.08 -2.50
CA ASN A 133 -4.58 -21.32 -2.60
C ASN A 133 -5.22 -22.18 -3.70
N GLU A 134 -4.64 -22.15 -4.89
CA GLU A 134 -5.13 -22.89 -6.05
C GLU A 134 -4.23 -24.11 -6.27
N SER A 135 -4.73 -25.31 -6.00
CA SER A 135 -3.98 -26.57 -6.17
C SER A 135 -2.65 -26.58 -5.40
N ASP A 136 -2.69 -26.26 -4.10
CA ASP A 136 -1.53 -26.16 -3.20
C ASP A 136 -0.53 -25.04 -3.54
N VAL A 137 -0.88 -24.15 -4.48
CA VAL A 137 -0.07 -23.01 -4.88
C VAL A 137 -0.70 -21.71 -4.40
N LEU A 138 0.06 -20.90 -3.67
CA LEU A 138 -0.39 -19.58 -3.24
C LEU A 138 -0.23 -18.55 -4.34
N ARG A 139 -1.33 -17.90 -4.69
CA ARG A 139 -1.36 -16.82 -5.68
C ARG A 139 -1.94 -15.56 -5.07
N PRO A 140 -1.27 -14.40 -5.21
CA PRO A 140 -1.89 -13.13 -4.92
C PRO A 140 -3.07 -12.92 -5.87
N ILE A 141 -4.17 -12.43 -5.33
CA ILE A 141 -5.36 -12.09 -6.12
C ILE A 141 -5.74 -10.64 -5.89
N VAL A 142 -6.16 -9.98 -6.97
CA VAL A 142 -6.70 -8.62 -6.93
C VAL A 142 -8.07 -8.61 -7.57
N PHE A 143 -9.06 -8.09 -6.87
CA PHE A 143 -10.30 -7.67 -7.50
C PHE A 143 -10.10 -6.25 -8.02
N TRP A 144 -10.54 -5.99 -9.24
CA TRP A 144 -10.60 -4.64 -9.79
C TRP A 144 -11.85 -4.45 -10.63
N GLY A 145 -12.58 -3.36 -10.38
CA GLY A 145 -13.72 -2.91 -11.16
C GLY A 145 -13.78 -1.39 -11.24
N SER A 146 -14.32 -0.87 -12.33
CA SER A 146 -14.50 0.57 -12.55
C SER A 146 -15.95 0.89 -12.89
N SER A 147 -16.29 2.16 -13.08
CA SER A 147 -17.62 2.55 -13.56
C SER A 147 -17.87 2.10 -15.01
N LYS A 148 -16.82 1.82 -15.78
CA LYS A 148 -16.89 1.38 -17.17
C LYS A 148 -16.82 -0.15 -17.32
N HIS A 149 -16.07 -0.82 -16.45
CA HIS A 149 -15.82 -2.25 -16.56
C HIS A 149 -16.33 -3.02 -15.34
N PRO A 150 -17.11 -4.09 -15.55
CA PRO A 150 -17.56 -4.94 -14.45
C PRO A 150 -16.35 -5.51 -13.73
N GLY A 151 -16.39 -5.49 -12.39
CA GLY A 151 -15.27 -5.96 -11.61
C GLY A 151 -15.01 -7.45 -11.75
N ARG A 152 -13.73 -7.83 -11.81
CA ARG A 152 -13.27 -9.23 -11.87
C ARG A 152 -12.03 -9.47 -11.03
N TRP A 153 -11.76 -10.73 -10.75
CA TRP A 153 -10.54 -11.17 -10.07
C TRP A 153 -9.42 -11.41 -11.07
N TYR A 154 -8.21 -11.01 -10.68
CA TYR A 154 -6.96 -11.15 -11.42
C TYR A 154 -5.98 -11.97 -10.57
N ASN A 155 -5.43 -13.04 -11.15
CA ASN A 155 -4.55 -13.99 -10.48
C ASN A 155 -3.10 -13.73 -10.86
N PHE A 156 -2.27 -13.34 -9.91
CA PHE A 156 -0.86 -13.04 -10.19
C PHE A 156 0.01 -14.30 -10.12
N SER A 157 1.30 -14.12 -10.42
CA SER A 157 2.29 -15.20 -10.34
C SER A 157 2.32 -15.81 -8.95
N GLU A 158 2.61 -17.10 -8.91
CA GLU A 158 2.81 -17.86 -7.67
C GLU A 158 3.83 -17.18 -6.76
N VAL A 159 3.58 -17.26 -5.45
CA VAL A 159 4.48 -16.74 -4.41
C VAL A 159 4.69 -17.78 -3.31
N SER A 160 5.95 -17.99 -2.93
CA SER A 160 6.29 -18.84 -1.79
C SER A 160 6.21 -18.04 -0.50
N ILE A 161 5.07 -18.13 0.18
CA ILE A 161 4.80 -17.42 1.44
C ILE A 161 4.90 -18.40 2.61
N GLN A 162 5.67 -18.03 3.63
CA GLN A 162 5.72 -18.76 4.89
C GLN A 162 4.71 -18.17 5.89
N PRO A 163 4.03 -19.01 6.69
CA PRO A 163 3.23 -18.53 7.80
C PRO A 163 4.06 -17.66 8.75
N LYS A 164 3.41 -16.69 9.39
CA LYS A 164 3.99 -15.73 10.35
C LYS A 164 5.04 -14.79 9.76
N SER A 165 5.29 -14.79 8.45
CA SER A 165 6.11 -13.77 7.79
C SER A 165 5.30 -12.52 7.45
N TRP A 166 5.98 -11.37 7.41
CA TRP A 166 5.40 -10.14 6.91
C TRP A 166 5.45 -10.10 5.39
N ILE A 167 4.30 -9.81 4.79
CA ILE A 167 4.10 -9.72 3.35
C ILE A 167 3.58 -8.32 3.04
N MET A 168 4.26 -7.63 2.14
CA MET A 168 3.81 -6.37 1.56
C MET A 168 3.12 -6.65 0.24
N PHE A 169 1.93 -6.08 0.06
CA PHE A 169 1.27 -5.96 -1.23
C PHE A 169 1.36 -4.50 -1.66
N ALA A 170 1.87 -4.24 -2.86
CA ALA A 170 1.84 -2.93 -3.49
C ALA A 170 1.11 -3.04 -4.83
N MET A 171 -0.18 -2.70 -4.82
CA MET A 171 -1.04 -2.68 -6.00
C MET A 171 -1.00 -1.30 -6.63
N SER A 172 -0.68 -1.23 -7.91
CA SER A 172 -0.60 0.00 -8.68
C SER A 172 -1.60 -0.02 -9.83
N LEU A 173 -2.28 1.10 -10.07
CA LEU A 173 -2.98 1.38 -11.31
C LEU A 173 -2.27 2.55 -12.00
N HIS A 174 -1.86 2.37 -13.24
CA HIS A 174 -1.27 3.44 -14.04
C HIS A 174 -2.22 3.84 -15.18
N ARG A 175 -2.52 5.14 -15.28
CA ARG A 175 -3.39 5.73 -16.33
C ARG A 175 -4.72 5.00 -16.54
N ASN A 176 -5.31 4.47 -15.48
CA ASN A 176 -6.49 3.61 -15.53
C ASN A 176 -6.38 2.31 -16.35
N GLN A 177 -5.24 2.03 -16.97
CA GLN A 177 -5.11 0.95 -17.93
C GLN A 177 -4.29 -0.20 -17.37
N PHE A 178 -3.21 0.06 -16.63
CA PHE A 178 -2.28 -0.99 -16.22
C PHE A 178 -2.41 -1.27 -14.74
N LEU A 179 -2.93 -2.46 -14.41
CA LEU A 179 -3.00 -2.98 -13.05
C LEU A 179 -1.77 -3.82 -12.74
N GLY A 180 -0.90 -3.34 -11.87
CA GLY A 180 0.33 -4.04 -11.44
C GLY A 180 0.26 -4.48 -9.98
N LEU A 181 0.98 -5.54 -9.65
CA LEU A 181 1.15 -5.99 -8.27
C LEU A 181 2.61 -6.32 -7.98
N HIS A 182 3.15 -5.72 -6.93
CA HIS A 182 4.44 -6.10 -6.35
C HIS A 182 4.23 -6.74 -4.98
N ILE A 183 5.06 -7.73 -4.67
CA ILE A 183 5.05 -8.46 -3.40
C ILE A 183 6.41 -8.26 -2.73
N GLY A 184 6.37 -7.76 -1.49
CA GLY A 184 7.56 -7.66 -0.64
C GLY A 184 7.52 -8.74 0.44
N LEU A 185 8.50 -9.63 0.48
CA LEU A 185 8.61 -10.62 1.57
C LEU A 185 9.71 -10.20 2.53
N ARG A 186 9.40 -10.18 3.82
CA ARG A 186 10.41 -9.99 4.87
C ARG A 186 10.45 -11.19 5.80
N GLN A 187 11.59 -11.88 5.75
CA GLN A 187 12.00 -12.89 6.73
C GLN A 187 12.79 -12.20 7.85
N ASP A 188 12.80 -12.80 9.04
CA ASP A 188 13.44 -12.23 10.22
C ASP A 188 14.92 -11.90 9.94
N GLY A 189 15.33 -10.69 10.33
CA GLY A 189 16.69 -10.18 10.11
C GLY A 189 17.05 -9.81 8.66
N GLN A 190 16.20 -10.09 7.65
CA GLN A 190 16.48 -9.76 6.26
C GLN A 190 15.77 -8.48 5.78
N ARG A 191 16.36 -7.83 4.77
CA ARG A 191 15.70 -6.73 4.06
C ARG A 191 14.51 -7.29 3.26
N PRO A 192 13.40 -6.54 3.14
CA PRO A 192 12.31 -6.94 2.27
C PRO A 192 12.81 -7.16 0.84
N GLN A 193 12.53 -8.33 0.28
CA GLN A 193 12.76 -8.59 -1.15
C GLN A 193 11.48 -8.25 -1.91
N LEU A 194 11.55 -7.21 -2.74
CA LEU A 194 10.44 -6.79 -3.58
C LEU A 194 10.52 -7.49 -4.93
N THR A 195 9.44 -8.18 -5.31
CA THR A 195 9.31 -8.85 -6.60
C THR A 195 8.05 -8.37 -7.31
N LEU A 196 8.14 -8.13 -8.62
CA LEU A 196 6.96 -7.90 -9.45
C LEU A 196 6.21 -9.22 -9.62
N ALA A 197 5.00 -9.33 -9.06
CA ALA A 197 4.17 -10.52 -9.19
C ALA A 197 3.46 -10.59 -10.55
N GLY A 198 3.30 -9.44 -11.23
CA GLY A 198 2.80 -9.36 -12.59
C GLY A 198 2.04 -8.07 -12.85
N GLY A 199 1.41 -8.00 -14.03
CA GLY A 199 0.55 -6.90 -14.42
C GLY A 199 -0.46 -7.30 -15.49
N TYR A 200 -1.54 -6.54 -15.57
CA TYR A 200 -2.63 -6.70 -16.51
C TYR A 200 -2.89 -5.37 -17.23
N ASP A 201 -3.14 -5.47 -18.53
CA ASP A 201 -3.78 -4.41 -19.30
C ASP A 201 -5.31 -4.57 -19.17
N LEU A 202 -5.96 -3.54 -18.63
CA LEU A 202 -7.40 -3.49 -18.41
C LEU A 202 -8.17 -3.10 -19.67
N GLY A 203 -7.49 -2.52 -20.67
CA GLY A 203 -8.09 -2.07 -21.93
C GLY A 203 -9.01 -0.86 -21.81
N GLU A 204 -8.74 0.05 -20.86
CA GLU A 204 -9.50 1.30 -20.64
C GLU A 204 -9.20 2.42 -21.65
#